data_AF-A0A7X9P884-F1
#
_entry.id   AF-A0A7X9P884-F1
#
_cell.length_a   1.000
_cell.length_b   1.000
_cell.length_c   1.000
_cell.angle_alpha   90.00
_cell.angle_beta   90.00
_cell.angle_gamma   90.00
#
_symmetry.space_group_name_H-M   'P 1'
#
loop_
_entity.id
_entity.type
_entity.pdbx_description
1 polymer ?
#
loop_
_entity_poly.entity_id
_entity_poly.type
_entity_poly.pdbx_seq_one_letter_code
_entity_poly.pdbx_strand_id
1 'polypeptide(L)'
;MLGRAGERHYLFQPALRVRVVDTTGAGDAFHGAAAWGLLRGYRPARWLRVAAVVAGLKCRRAGGRSGLPRRAEVLHRLAQPSTPRPVTLVYGSVRERAAWHS
;
A
#
# COMPACT_ATOMS: atom_id res chain seq x y z
N MET A 1 -20.59 8.64 5.44
CA MET A 1 -20.75 7.34 4.77
C MET A 1 -21.16 6.35 5.86
N LEU A 2 -22.46 6.16 6.03
CA LEU A 2 -22.99 5.24 7.04
C LEU A 2 -22.98 3.84 6.42
N GLY A 3 -22.04 2.99 6.83
CA GLY A 3 -22.05 1.56 6.48
C GLY A 3 -23.23 0.87 7.19
N ARG A 4 -23.82 -0.15 6.57
CA ARG A 4 -24.90 -0.91 7.22
C ARG A 4 -24.34 -1.70 8.40
N ALA A 5 -25.14 -1.88 9.46
CA ALA A 5 -24.74 -2.66 10.62
C ALA A 5 -24.31 -4.07 10.18
N GLY A 6 -23.05 -4.45 10.46
CA GLY A 6 -22.46 -5.73 10.07
C GLY A 6 -21.60 -5.73 8.80
N GLU A 7 -21.47 -4.59 8.10
CA GLU A 7 -20.52 -4.41 6.99
C GLU A 7 -19.15 -3.94 7.50
N ARG A 8 -18.09 -4.63 7.09
CA ARG A 8 -16.70 -4.25 7.30
C ARG A 8 -16.08 -3.76 5.99
N HIS A 9 -15.53 -2.55 6.02
CA HIS A 9 -14.83 -1.97 4.89
C HIS A 9 -13.33 -2.11 5.10
N TYR A 10 -12.64 -2.69 4.11
CA TYR A 10 -11.19 -2.82 4.09
C TYR A 10 -10.62 -2.01 2.94
N LEU A 11 -9.46 -1.39 3.15
CA LEU A 11 -8.68 -0.82 2.07
C LEU A 11 -7.56 -1.77 1.71
N PHE A 12 -7.63 -2.33 0.52
CA PHE A 12 -6.60 -3.21 -0.03
C PHE A 12 -5.72 -2.42 -1.01
N GLN A 13 -4.42 -2.35 -0.76
CA GLN A 13 -3.45 -1.76 -1.67
C GLN A 13 -2.55 -2.86 -2.23
N PRO A 14 -2.63 -3.15 -3.54
CA PRO A 14 -1.69 -4.08 -4.16
C PRO A 14 -0.25 -3.57 -4.05
N ALA A 15 0.70 -4.49 -3.91
CA ALA A 15 2.11 -4.17 -3.88
C ALA A 15 2.59 -3.56 -5.22
N LEU A 16 3.57 -2.67 -5.15
CA LEU A 16 4.21 -2.12 -6.33
C LEU A 16 5.06 -3.21 -7.01
N ARG A 17 4.73 -3.55 -8.26
CA ARG A 17 5.57 -4.46 -9.06
C ARG A 17 6.91 -3.81 -9.39
N VAL A 18 8.00 -4.48 -8.99
CA VAL A 18 9.40 -4.09 -9.21
C VAL A 18 10.27 -5.33 -9.38
N ARG A 19 11.46 -5.19 -9.97
CA ARG A 19 12.51 -6.19 -9.84
C ARG A 19 13.14 -6.10 -8.45
N VAL A 20 13.05 -7.17 -7.67
CA VAL A 20 13.52 -7.22 -6.28
C VAL A 20 15.01 -7.59 -6.25
N VAL A 21 15.77 -6.87 -5.43
CA VAL A 21 17.20 -7.10 -5.15
C VAL A 21 17.41 -7.41 -3.67
N ASP A 22 16.76 -6.66 -2.77
CA ASP A 22 16.91 -6.85 -1.31
C ASP A 22 15.66 -6.34 -0.58
N THR A 23 15.06 -7.16 0.28
CA THR A 23 13.85 -6.84 1.04
C THR A 23 14.12 -6.28 2.45
N THR A 24 15.38 -6.25 2.90
CA THR A 24 15.77 -5.83 4.26
C THR A 24 15.26 -4.44 4.60
N GLY A 25 14.43 -4.29 5.64
CA GLY A 25 13.88 -2.98 6.03
C GLY A 25 12.78 -2.43 5.11
N ALA A 26 12.21 -3.23 4.20
CA ALA A 26 11.06 -2.79 3.39
C ALA A 26 9.82 -2.52 4.27
N GLY A 27 9.65 -3.28 5.36
CA GLY A 27 8.61 -3.03 6.36
C GLY A 27 8.83 -1.72 7.11
N ASP A 28 10.06 -1.42 7.52
CA ASP A 28 10.39 -0.14 8.16
C ASP A 28 10.16 1.04 7.21
N ALA A 29 10.54 0.89 5.94
CA ALA A 29 10.29 1.89 4.91
C ALA A 29 8.79 2.12 4.68
N PHE A 30 7.99 1.04 4.69
CA PHE A 30 6.52 1.13 4.63
C PHE A 30 5.96 1.90 5.81
N HIS A 31 6.29 1.49 7.05
CA HIS A 31 5.77 2.13 8.25
C HIS A 31 6.24 3.58 8.39
N GLY A 32 7.49 3.88 8.05
CA GLY A 32 8.01 5.25 8.05
C GLY A 32 7.25 6.15 7.07
N ALA A 33 6.97 5.65 5.87
CA ALA A 33 6.16 6.37 4.88
C ALA A 33 4.68 6.49 5.30
N ALA A 34 4.12 5.48 5.94
CA ALA A 34 2.76 5.51 6.48
C ALA A 34 2.64 6.55 7.60
N ALA A 35 3.54 6.53 8.59
CA ALA A 35 3.62 7.51 9.66
C ALA A 35 3.78 8.93 9.12
N TRP A 36 4.68 9.13 8.15
CA TRP A 36 4.85 10.42 7.48
C TRP A 36 3.55 10.90 6.81
N GLY A 37 2.85 10.02 6.10
CA GLY A 37 1.58 10.36 5.44
C GLY A 37 0.45 10.67 6.43
N LEU A 38 0.38 9.92 7.53
CA LEU A 38 -0.57 10.16 8.63
C LEU A 38 -0.33 11.53 9.27
N LEU A 39 0.93 11.86 9.61
CA LEU A 39 1.31 13.16 10.17
C LEU A 39 1.05 14.33 9.21
N ARG A 40 0.99 14.08 7.90
CA ARG A 40 0.60 15.05 6.87
C ARG A 40 -0.91 15.19 6.68
N GLY A 41 -1.73 14.45 7.43
CA GLY A 41 -3.19 14.46 7.32
C GLY A 41 -3.70 13.79 6.03
N TYR A 42 -2.93 12.89 5.42
CA TYR A 42 -3.39 12.21 4.21
C TYR A 42 -4.51 11.22 4.55
N ARG A 43 -5.50 11.12 3.65
CA ARG A 43 -6.55 10.10 3.75
C ARG A 43 -5.93 8.68 3.68
N PRO A 44 -6.56 7.66 4.30
CA PRO A 44 -6.10 6.27 4.29
C PRO A 44 -5.60 5.75 2.95
N ALA A 45 -6.42 5.89 1.90
CA ALA A 45 -6.06 5.47 0.55
C ALA A 45 -4.75 6.12 0.04
N ARG A 46 -4.49 7.39 0.39
CA ARG A 46 -3.33 8.12 -0.11
C ARG A 46 -2.05 7.70 0.59
N TRP A 47 -2.01 7.70 1.93
CA TRP A 47 -0.78 7.32 2.64
C TRP A 47 -0.46 5.84 2.44
N LEU A 48 -1.49 4.98 2.33
CA LEU A 48 -1.30 3.55 2.08
C LEU A 48 -0.64 3.31 0.72
N ARG A 49 -1.08 4.03 -0.31
CA ARG A 49 -0.47 3.98 -1.66
C ARG A 49 0.97 4.48 -1.64
N VAL A 50 1.25 5.58 -0.93
CA VAL A 50 2.61 6.12 -0.79
C VAL A 50 3.52 5.09 -0.10
N ALA A 51 3.06 4.49 1.01
CA ALA A 51 3.81 3.50 1.76
C ALA A 51 4.16 2.26 0.92
N ALA A 52 3.19 1.74 0.17
CA ALA A 52 3.42 0.62 -0.75
C ALA A 52 4.44 0.95 -1.86
N VAL A 53 4.41 2.18 -2.39
CA VAL A 53 5.39 2.63 -3.37
C VAL A 53 6.79 2.76 -2.76
N VAL A 54 6.92 3.35 -1.57
CA VAL A 54 8.20 3.49 -0.88
C VAL A 54 8.81 2.12 -0.59
N ALA A 55 8.03 1.19 -0.06
CA ALA A 55 8.48 -0.18 0.22
C ALA A 55 8.92 -0.91 -1.05
N GLY A 56 8.12 -0.85 -2.12
CA GLY A 56 8.48 -1.47 -3.40
C GLY A 56 9.76 -0.87 -4.01
N LEU A 57 9.91 0.46 -3.97
CA LEU A 57 11.13 1.09 -4.47
C LEU A 57 12.37 0.76 -3.62
N LYS A 58 12.20 0.62 -2.29
CA LYS A 58 13.26 0.15 -1.38
C LYS A 58 13.80 -1.20 -1.84
N CYS A 59 12.92 -2.09 -2.29
CA CYS A 59 13.31 -3.44 -2.69
C CYS A 59 14.23 -3.51 -3.91
N ARG A 60 14.45 -2.41 -4.66
CA ARG A 60 15.25 -2.38 -5.90
C ARG A 60 16.75 -2.22 -5.67
N ARG A 61 17.19 -1.91 -4.45
CA ARG A 61 18.59 -1.63 -4.12
C ARG A 61 18.98 -2.32 -2.82
N ALA A 62 20.24 -2.71 -2.72
CA ALA A 62 20.79 -3.35 -1.54
C ALA A 62 20.94 -2.38 -0.35
N GLY A 63 20.70 -2.92 0.84
CA GLY A 63 20.90 -2.26 2.13
C GLY A 63 19.64 -1.56 2.62
N GLY A 64 19.38 -1.66 3.93
CA GLY A 64 18.15 -1.16 4.55
C GLY A 64 17.91 0.34 4.33
N ARG A 65 18.85 1.18 4.77
CA ARG A 65 18.75 2.65 4.62
C ARG A 65 19.23 3.15 3.28
N SER A 66 20.31 2.57 2.74
CA SER A 66 20.87 2.95 1.42
C SER A 66 19.91 2.67 0.27
N GLY A 67 19.01 1.69 0.43
CA GLY A 67 18.00 1.35 -0.55
C GLY A 67 16.79 2.29 -0.58
N LEU A 68 16.65 3.22 0.37
CA LEU A 68 15.48 4.11 0.44
C LEU A 68 15.39 5.02 -0.80
N PRO A 69 14.18 5.20 -1.38
CA PRO A 69 13.98 6.08 -2.51
C PRO A 69 14.00 7.55 -2.09
N ARG A 70 14.42 8.43 -2.99
CA ARG A 70 14.22 9.88 -2.83
C ARG A 70 12.75 10.24 -3.04
N ARG A 71 12.31 11.35 -2.43
CA ARG A 71 10.93 11.87 -2.60
C ARG A 71 10.54 12.03 -4.08
N ALA A 72 11.45 12.53 -4.92
CA ALA A 72 11.20 12.69 -6.36
C ALA A 72 10.90 11.35 -7.07
N GLU A 73 11.63 10.28 -6.72
CA GLU A 73 11.39 8.94 -7.29
C GLU A 73 10.01 8.40 -6.89
N VAL A 74 9.60 8.63 -5.64
CA VAL A 74 8.28 8.23 -5.12
C VAL A 74 7.17 8.99 -5.87
N LEU A 75 7.30 10.31 -6.00
CA LEU A 75 6.32 11.14 -6.72
C LEU A 75 6.22 10.77 -8.19
N HIS A 76 7.38 10.59 -8.85
CA HIS A 76 7.42 10.13 -10.23
C HIS A 76 6.71 8.77 -10.38
N ARG A 77 7.00 7.81 -9.49
CA ARG A 77 6.34 6.51 -9.55
C ARG A 77 4.84 6.62 -9.30
N LEU A 78 4.38 7.42 -8.34
CA LEU A 78 2.95 7.61 -8.06
C LEU A 78 2.16 8.21 -9.24
N ALA A 79 2.81 9.01 -10.08
CA ALA A 79 2.23 9.59 -11.28
C ALA A 79 2.06 8.58 -12.43
N GLN A 80 2.80 7.45 -12.41
CA GLN A 80 2.69 6.45 -13.47
C GLN A 80 1.34 5.70 -13.42
N PRO A 81 0.68 5.48 -14.58
CA PRO A 81 -0.58 4.73 -14.65
C PRO A 81 -0.48 3.30 -14.12
N SER A 82 0.70 2.68 -14.28
CA SER A 82 0.97 1.31 -13.82
C SER A 82 1.13 1.18 -12.31
N THR A 83 1.10 2.27 -11.55
CA THR A 83 1.21 2.22 -10.08
C THR A 83 -0.13 1.87 -9.47
N PRO A 84 -0.25 0.71 -8.78
CA PRO A 84 -1.52 0.23 -8.26
C PRO A 84 -2.20 1.24 -7.34
N ARG A 85 -3.53 1.28 -7.40
CA ARG A 85 -4.36 2.13 -6.54
C ARG A 85 -5.04 1.27 -5.48
N PRO A 86 -5.33 1.82 -4.30
CA PRO A 86 -6.10 1.11 -3.29
C PRO A 86 -7.51 0.82 -3.80
N VAL A 87 -8.05 -0.33 -3.40
CA VAL A 87 -9.41 -0.79 -3.67
C VAL A 87 -10.12 -0.92 -2.33
N THR A 88 -11.36 -0.43 -2.24
CA THR A 88 -12.21 -0.67 -1.07
C THR A 88 -12.91 -2.01 -1.24
N LEU A 89 -12.70 -2.92 -0.30
CA LEU A 89 -13.41 -4.19 -0.20
C LEU A 89 -14.48 -4.06 0.88
N VAL A 90 -15.69 -4.52 0.59
CA VAL A 90 -16.81 -4.53 1.55
C VAL A 90 -17.17 -5.97 1.83
N TYR A 91 -17.10 -6.39 3.09
CA TYR A 91 -17.54 -7.70 3.56
C TYR A 91 -18.73 -7.52 4.49
N GLY A 92 -19.86 -8.19 4.22
CA GLY A 92 -21.10 -8.01 4.98
C GLY A 92 -21.76 -9.33 5.37
N SER A 93 -22.04 -9.44 6.67
CA SER A 93 -22.76 -10.46 7.46
C SER A 93 -22.76 -11.90 6.94
N VAL A 94 -22.20 -12.81 7.74
CA VAL A 94 -22.32 -14.27 7.57
C VAL A 94 -23.76 -14.66 7.21
N ARG A 95 -23.98 -14.95 5.92
CA ARG A 95 -24.77 -16.10 5.50
C ARG A 95 -23.82 -16.91 4.63
N GLU A 96 -23.35 -18.02 5.19
CA GLU A 96 -22.52 -18.99 4.49
C GLU A 96 -23.08 -19.25 3.10
N ARG A 97 -22.31 -18.88 2.09
CA ARG A 97 -22.19 -19.69 0.88
C ARG A 97 -20.77 -19.51 0.37
N ALA A 98 -19.92 -20.42 0.83
CA ALA A 98 -18.69 -20.74 0.14
C ALA A 98 -19.03 -21.01 -1.32
N ALA A 99 -18.50 -20.18 -2.22
CA ALA A 99 -18.43 -20.46 -3.65
C ALA A 99 -17.00 -20.14 -4.09
N TRP A 100 -16.06 -20.95 -3.61
CA TRP A 100 -14.75 -21.08 -4.22
C TRP A 100 -14.86 -22.11 -5.34
N HIS A 101 -15.37 -21.69 -6.50
CA HIS A 101 -15.23 -22.33 -7.81
C HIS A 101 -15.28 -21.16 -8.81
N SER A 102 -14.29 -20.88 -9.66
CA SER A 102 -13.49 -21.77 -10.50
C SER A 102 -12.15 -21.12 -10.87
#